data_AF-A0A0D1VDM8-F1
#
_entry.id   AF-A0A0D1VDM8-F1
#
_cell.length_a   1.000
_cell.length_b   1.000
_cell.length_c   1.000
_cell.angle_alpha   90.00
_cell.angle_beta   90.00
_cell.angle_gamma   90.00
#
_symmetry.space_group_name_H-M   'P 1'
#
loop_
_entity.id
_entity.type
_entity.pdbx_description
1 polymer ?
#
loop_
_entity_poly.entity_id
_entity_poly.type
_entity_poly.pdbx_seq_one_letter_code
_entity_poly.pdbx_strand_id
1 'polypeptide(L)'
;MTEQELKEIRERLEAATPGPWEASGSPYGINVYTLDGITICEKDEATRADFMNADFIAKSSTDIRRLLDEVEHLKHSISCATCAECADQVGDKWELFNHSIYCSNCINYVKEVYNDK
;
A
#
# COMPACT_ATOMS: atom_id res chain seq x y z
N MET A 1 -7.30 4.18 -3.47
CA MET A 1 -6.18 4.92 -4.06
C MET A 1 -6.30 4.89 -5.56
N THR A 2 -6.18 6.06 -6.18
CA THR A 2 -6.12 6.24 -7.63
C THR A 2 -4.76 5.79 -8.18
N GLU A 3 -4.65 5.59 -9.50
CA GLU A 3 -3.35 5.35 -10.14
C GLU A 3 -2.36 6.49 -9.91
N GLN A 4 -2.87 7.73 -9.92
CA GLN A 4 -2.05 8.91 -9.72
C GLN A 4 -1.45 8.94 -8.30
N GLU A 5 -2.24 8.63 -7.27
CA GLU A 5 -1.74 8.54 -5.89
C GLU A 5 -0.68 7.43 -5.74
N LEU A 6 -0.89 6.25 -6.35
CA LEU A 6 0.10 5.18 -6.35
C LEU A 6 1.41 5.60 -7.00
N LYS A 7 1.32 6.24 -8.17
CA LYS A 7 2.47 6.75 -8.91
C LYS A 7 3.26 7.77 -8.09
N GLU A 8 2.58 8.74 -7.48
CA GLU A 8 3.22 9.77 -6.64
C GLU A 8 3.93 9.18 -5.40
N ILE A 9 3.41 8.10 -4.83
CA ILE A 9 4.08 7.41 -3.71
C ILE A 9 5.30 6.64 -4.24
N ARG A 10 5.20 5.93 -5.38
CA ARG A 10 6.33 5.25 -6.01
C ARG A 10 7.46 6.22 -6.33
N GLU A 11 7.15 7.35 -6.95
CA GLU A 11 8.15 8.38 -7.30
C GLU A 11 8.86 8.93 -6.05
N ARG A 12 8.12 9.20 -4.97
CA ARG A 12 8.72 9.63 -3.69
C ARG A 12 9.64 8.56 -3.08
N LEU A 13 9.26 7.29 -3.21
CA LEU A 13 10.00 6.16 -2.69
C LEU A 13 11.27 5.84 -3.50
N GLU A 14 11.21 6.06 -4.82
CA GLU A 14 12.36 5.92 -5.73
C GLU A 14 13.35 7.07 -5.57
N ALA A 15 12.87 8.28 -5.27
CA ALA A 15 13.72 9.44 -4.99
C ALA A 15 14.38 9.39 -3.60
N ALA A 16 13.84 8.60 -2.67
CA ALA A 16 14.41 8.41 -1.34
C ALA A 16 15.67 7.53 -1.38
N THR A 17 16.50 7.61 -0.33
CA THR A 17 17.67 6.72 -0.20
C THR A 17 17.22 5.24 -0.28
N PRO A 18 17.83 4.41 -1.14
CA PRO A 18 17.47 3.00 -1.23
C PRO A 18 17.60 2.29 0.12
N GLY A 19 16.67 1.37 0.38
CA GLY A 19 16.76 0.45 1.51
C GLY A 19 17.48 -0.85 1.14
N PRO A 20 17.59 -1.80 2.08
CA PRO A 20 17.08 -1.74 3.46
C PRO A 20 17.90 -0.79 4.33
N TRP A 21 17.28 -0.28 5.40
CA TRP A 21 17.95 0.48 6.45
C TRP A 21 17.96 -0.31 7.75
N GLU A 22 18.84 0.06 8.65
CA GLU A 22 18.95 -0.48 10.00
C GLU A 22 18.80 0.64 11.02
N ALA A 23 18.28 0.31 12.21
CA ALA A 23 18.25 1.20 13.35
C ALA A 23 19.16 0.67 14.45
N SER A 24 20.00 1.53 15.00
CA SER A 24 20.86 1.21 16.15
C SER A 24 21.02 2.45 17.03
N GLY A 25 21.07 2.24 18.34
CA GLY A 25 21.14 3.33 19.28
C GLY A 25 21.42 2.90 20.70
N SER A 26 21.62 3.90 21.54
CA SER A 26 21.77 3.83 22.98
C SER A 26 20.93 4.93 23.64
N PRO A 27 20.81 4.98 24.98
CA PRO A 27 20.12 6.10 25.63
C PRO A 27 20.69 7.49 25.28
N TYR A 28 21.93 7.56 24.80
CA TYR A 28 22.56 8.81 24.38
C TYR A 28 22.16 9.25 22.96
N GLY A 29 21.61 8.37 22.14
CA GLY A 29 21.16 8.69 20.79
C GLY A 29 20.84 7.46 19.95
N ILE A 30 20.03 7.66 18.91
CA ILE A 30 19.61 6.61 17.97
C ILE A 30 19.73 7.07 16.53
N ASN A 31 20.21 6.16 15.68
CA ASN A 31 20.46 6.39 14.27
C ASN A 31 19.69 5.37 13.42
N VAL A 32 19.20 5.83 12.28
CA VAL A 32 18.80 4.99 11.15
C VAL A 32 19.85 5.17 10.06
N TYR A 33 20.36 4.08 9.51
CA TYR A 33 21.46 4.10 8.54
C TYR A 33 21.26 3.04 7.45
N THR A 34 21.87 3.27 6.29
CA THR A 34 21.97 2.28 5.20
C THR A 34 22.95 1.17 5.57
N LEU A 35 22.92 0.02 4.88
CA LEU A 35 23.87 -1.08 5.16
C LEU A 35 25.36 -0.71 5.00
N ASP A 36 25.68 0.30 4.18
CA ASP A 36 27.02 0.85 4.00
C ASP A 36 27.38 1.97 5.00
N GLY A 37 26.49 2.24 5.98
CA GLY A 37 26.77 3.12 7.11
C GLY A 37 26.44 4.59 6.90
N ILE A 38 25.66 4.95 5.87
CA ILE A 38 25.20 6.32 5.65
C ILE A 38 24.03 6.62 6.58
N THR A 39 24.15 7.62 7.43
CA THR A 39 23.07 8.08 8.32
C THR A 39 21.90 8.65 7.49
N ILE A 40 20.72 8.08 7.66
CA ILE A 40 19.44 8.53 7.12
C ILE A 40 18.79 9.55 8.07
N CYS A 41 18.81 9.24 9.36
CA CYS A 41 18.20 10.03 10.41
C CYS A 41 18.94 9.76 11.72
N GLU A 42 19.16 10.79 12.52
CA GLU A 42 19.76 10.68 13.85
C GLU A 42 18.98 11.52 14.85
N LYS A 43 18.99 11.06 16.10
CA LYS A 43 18.42 11.80 17.23
C LYS A 43 19.23 11.53 18.49
N ASP A 44 19.73 12.61 19.08
CA ASP A 44 20.36 12.59 20.40
C ASP A 44 19.33 12.42 21.52
N GLU A 45 19.81 11.99 22.69
CA GLU A 45 19.02 11.83 23.91
C GLU A 45 17.73 11.03 23.65
N ALA A 46 17.92 9.80 23.18
CA ALA A 46 16.83 8.95 22.71
C ALA A 46 15.94 8.50 23.87
N THR A 47 14.66 8.79 23.76
CA THR A 47 13.60 8.24 24.61
C THR A 47 13.19 6.87 24.08
N ARG A 48 12.45 6.09 24.89
CA ARG A 48 11.91 4.80 24.44
C ARG A 48 11.04 4.92 23.18
N ALA A 49 10.30 6.02 23.03
CA ALA A 49 9.47 6.23 21.84
C ALA A 49 10.33 6.40 20.57
N ASP A 50 11.51 7.00 20.69
CA ASP A 50 12.42 7.19 19.56
C ASP A 50 12.97 5.86 19.04
N PHE A 51 13.21 4.88 19.92
CA PHE A 51 13.57 3.52 19.50
C PHE A 51 12.49 2.87 18.63
N MET A 52 11.22 3.02 19.02
CA MET A 52 10.10 2.46 18.24
C MET A 52 9.95 3.19 16.90
N ASN A 53 10.11 4.51 16.89
CA ASN A 53 10.04 5.30 15.67
C ASN A 53 11.19 4.97 14.72
N ALA A 54 12.41 4.82 15.22
CA ALA A 54 13.57 4.47 14.40
C ALA A 54 13.43 3.07 13.78
N ASP A 55 12.92 2.09 14.52
CA ASP A 55 12.63 0.75 13.97
C ASP A 55 11.57 0.84 12.85
N PHE A 56 10.48 1.58 13.07
CA PHE A 56 9.46 1.81 12.04
C PHE A 56 10.05 2.48 10.79
N ILE A 57 10.84 3.55 10.97
CA ILE A 57 11.50 4.26 9.87
C ILE A 57 12.46 3.31 9.13
N ALA A 58 13.27 2.51 9.83
CA ALA A 58 14.22 1.59 9.23
C ALA A 58 13.55 0.56 8.30
N LYS A 59 12.32 0.14 8.61
CA LYS A 59 11.54 -0.78 7.77
C LYS A 59 10.74 -0.10 6.68
N SER A 60 10.44 1.19 6.83
CA SER A 60 9.49 1.92 5.98
C SER A 60 9.75 1.78 4.48
N SER A 61 11.00 1.93 4.02
CA SER A 61 11.28 1.87 2.58
C SER A 61 10.99 0.48 1.99
N THR A 62 11.26 -0.60 2.72
CA THR A 62 10.99 -1.96 2.28
C THR A 62 9.50 -2.29 2.37
N ASP A 63 8.86 -1.93 3.49
CA ASP A 63 7.44 -2.21 3.70
C ASP A 63 6.55 -1.43 2.74
N ILE A 64 6.85 -0.16 2.46
CA ILE A 64 6.08 0.64 1.50
C ILE A 64 6.20 0.03 0.09
N ARG A 65 7.39 -0.42 -0.35
CA ARG A 65 7.55 -1.10 -1.65
C ARG A 65 6.63 -2.32 -1.73
N ARG A 66 6.69 -3.19 -0.73
CA ARG A 66 5.86 -4.40 -0.65
C ARG A 66 4.37 -4.08 -0.65
N LEU A 67 3.96 -3.04 0.08
CA LEU A 67 2.56 -2.60 0.13
C LEU A 67 2.07 -2.08 -1.24
N LEU A 68 2.88 -1.31 -1.95
CA LEU A 68 2.54 -0.82 -3.29
C LEU A 68 2.38 -1.98 -4.28
N ASP A 69 3.31 -2.94 -4.25
CA ASP A 69 3.26 -4.13 -5.10
C ASP A 69 2.02 -4.98 -4.78
N GLU A 70 1.64 -5.11 -3.51
CA GLU A 70 0.42 -5.83 -3.12
C GLU A 70 -0.85 -5.09 -3.57
N VAL A 71 -0.88 -3.76 -3.49
CA VAL A 71 -2.02 -2.98 -4.00
C VAL A 71 -2.20 -3.19 -5.50
N GLU A 72 -1.12 -3.18 -6.27
CA GLU A 72 -1.18 -3.47 -7.71
C GLU A 72 -1.62 -4.90 -7.99
N HIS A 73 -1.09 -5.88 -7.25
CA HIS A 73 -1.51 -7.28 -7.33
C HIS A 73 -3.01 -7.46 -7.07
N LEU A 74 -3.55 -6.83 -6.02
CA LEU A 74 -4.97 -6.89 -5.68
C LEU A 74 -5.83 -6.22 -6.74
N LYS A 75 -5.41 -5.05 -7.25
CA LYS A 75 -6.13 -4.36 -8.33
C LYS A 75 -6.18 -5.21 -9.60
N HIS A 76 -5.06 -5.83 -9.96
CA HIS A 76 -5.01 -6.75 -11.09
C HIS A 76 -5.94 -7.96 -10.87
N SER A 77 -5.87 -8.58 -9.69
CA SER A 77 -6.72 -9.73 -9.33
C SER A 77 -8.21 -9.40 -9.43
N ILE A 78 -8.62 -8.21 -8.99
CA ILE A 78 -10.01 -7.76 -9.10
C ILE A 78 -10.36 -7.49 -10.57
N SER A 79 -9.48 -6.87 -11.36
CA SER A 79 -9.75 -6.61 -12.78
C SER A 79 -10.00 -7.89 -13.59
N CYS A 80 -9.36 -9.00 -13.17
CA CYS A 80 -9.54 -10.33 -13.75
C CYS A 80 -10.69 -11.13 -13.12
N ALA A 81 -11.32 -10.63 -12.05
CA ALA A 81 -12.47 -11.28 -11.45
C ALA A 81 -13.66 -11.24 -12.42
N THR A 82 -14.52 -12.25 -12.32
CA THR A 82 -15.71 -12.38 -13.17
C THR A 82 -16.91 -11.71 -12.53
N CYS A 83 -17.71 -11.03 -13.34
CA CYS A 83 -19.00 -10.50 -12.95
C CYS A 83 -19.92 -11.64 -12.52
N ALA A 84 -20.57 -11.49 -11.35
CA ALA A 84 -21.50 -12.49 -10.85
C ALA A 84 -22.76 -12.67 -11.71
N GLU A 85 -23.09 -11.68 -12.57
CA GLU A 85 -24.26 -11.72 -13.44
C GLU A 85 -23.94 -12.29 -14.83
N CYS A 86 -22.94 -11.71 -15.53
CA CYS A 86 -22.65 -12.09 -16.93
C CYS A 86 -21.43 -13.01 -17.10
N ALA A 87 -20.71 -13.35 -16.03
CA ALA A 87 -19.47 -14.12 -16.03
C ALA A 87 -18.28 -13.52 -16.81
N ASP A 88 -18.43 -12.35 -17.43
CA ASP A 88 -17.32 -11.62 -18.06
C ASP A 88 -16.36 -11.03 -17.04
N GLN A 89 -15.12 -10.76 -17.42
CA GLN A 89 -14.17 -10.02 -16.59
C GLN A 89 -14.69 -8.60 -16.32
N VAL A 90 -14.56 -8.14 -15.07
CA VAL A 90 -15.08 -6.83 -14.68
C VAL A 90 -14.18 -5.66 -15.09
N GLY A 91 -12.89 -5.90 -15.33
CA GLY A 91 -11.92 -4.88 -15.68
C GLY A 91 -11.80 -3.80 -14.60
N ASP A 92 -11.53 -2.56 -15.01
CA ASP A 92 -11.25 -1.47 -14.07
C ASP A 92 -12.50 -0.82 -13.45
N LYS A 93 -13.69 -1.16 -13.98
CA LYS A 93 -14.97 -0.56 -13.56
C LYS A 93 -15.90 -1.63 -13.02
N TRP A 94 -15.90 -1.74 -11.71
CA TRP A 94 -16.66 -2.73 -10.98
C TRP A 94 -17.26 -2.13 -9.71
N GLU A 95 -18.28 -2.79 -9.20
CA GLU A 95 -18.89 -2.46 -7.92
C GLU A 95 -19.14 -3.74 -7.11
N LEU A 96 -19.00 -3.63 -5.79
CA LEU A 96 -19.40 -4.67 -4.85
C LEU A 96 -20.86 -4.44 -4.44
N PHE A 97 -21.69 -5.45 -4.60
CA PHE A 97 -23.07 -5.45 -4.12
C PHE A 97 -23.40 -6.81 -3.52
N ASN A 98 -23.97 -6.84 -2.30
CA ASN A 98 -24.29 -8.09 -1.59
C ASN A 98 -23.15 -9.14 -1.61
N HIS A 99 -21.92 -8.71 -1.31
CA HIS A 99 -20.70 -9.54 -1.31
C HIS A 99 -20.29 -10.15 -2.65
N SER A 100 -20.91 -9.74 -3.75
CA SER A 100 -20.57 -10.16 -5.11
C SER A 100 -20.05 -8.98 -5.92
N ILE A 101 -19.17 -9.27 -6.87
CA ILE A 101 -18.57 -8.27 -7.77
C ILE A 101 -19.37 -8.23 -9.08
N TYR A 102 -19.68 -7.03 -9.54
CA TYR A 102 -20.42 -6.80 -10.78
C TYR A 102 -19.66 -5.83 -11.68
N CYS A 103 -19.70 -6.07 -13.00
CA CYS A 103 -19.20 -5.11 -13.97
C CYS A 103 -20.13 -3.89 -14.04
N SER A 104 -19.61 -2.77 -14.56
CA SER A 104 -20.37 -1.52 -14.67
C SER A 104 -21.66 -1.62 -15.49
N ASN A 105 -21.78 -2.63 -16.36
CA ASN A 105 -22.98 -2.82 -17.18
C ASN A 105 -24.10 -3.54 -16.42
N CYS A 106 -23.76 -4.51 -15.57
CA CYS A 106 -24.73 -5.35 -14.88
C CYS A 106 -25.20 -4.73 -13.54
N ILE A 107 -24.37 -3.91 -12.88
CA ILE A 107 -24.65 -3.44 -11.52
C ILE A 107 -25.97 -2.67 -11.38
N ASN A 108 -26.34 -1.82 -12.36
CA ASN A 108 -27.56 -1.03 -12.29
C ASN A 108 -28.81 -1.91 -12.35
N TYR A 109 -28.82 -2.87 -13.29
CA TYR A 109 -29.89 -3.86 -13.41
C TYR A 109 -30.07 -4.67 -12.12
N VAL A 110 -28.96 -5.17 -11.55
CA VAL A 110 -29.00 -5.97 -10.32
C VAL A 110 -29.54 -5.16 -9.14
N LYS A 111 -29.12 -3.90 -8.99
CA LYS A 111 -29.63 -3.01 -7.92
C LYS A 111 -31.13 -2.77 -8.03
N GLU A 112 -31.66 -2.55 -9.24
CA GLU A 112 -33.10 -2.38 -9.45
C GLU A 112 -33.87 -3.64 -9.04
N VAL A 113 -33.46 -4.82 -9.53
CA VAL A 113 -34.12 -6.11 -9.24
C VAL A 113 -34.12 -6.46 -7.75
N TYR A 114 -33.06 -6.11 -7.02
CA TYR A 114 -32.93 -6.42 -5.59
C TYR A 114 -33.57 -5.38 -4.67
N ASN A 115 -33.69 -4.11 -5.09
CA ASN A 115 -34.34 -3.06 -4.29
C ASN A 115 -35.88 -3.07 -4.42
N ASP A 116 -36.42 -3.76 -5.42
CA ASP A 116 -37.86 -3.97 -5.60
C ASP A 116 -38.43 -5.17 -4.78
N LYS A 117 -37.63 -5.73 -3.85
CA LYS A 117 -38.01 -6.82 -2.94
C LYS A 117 -37.90 -6.39 -1.49
#